data_AF-A0A965LGJ8-F1
#
_entry.id   AF-A0A965LGJ8-F1
#
_cell.length_a   1.000
_cell.length_b   1.000
_cell.length_c   1.000
_cell.angle_alpha   90.00
_cell.angle_beta   90.00
_cell.angle_gamma   90.00
#
_symmetry.space_group_name_H-M   'P 1'
#
loop_
_entity.id
_entity.type
_entity.pdbx_description
1 polymer ?
#
loop_
_entity_poly.entity_id
_entity_poly.type
_entity_poly.pdbx_seq_one_letter_code
_entity_poly.pdbx_strand_id
1 'polypeptide(L)'
;MATYTKVKLSGSTDGRAIKVAATATAGTTIHTGSATATTYDEIWLYAMNTSASSVKLTIEWGGTSSPDDLIELTVLPEAGLVTVVPGLVIKGNATPLVVRAFAATANVVTIHGFVNQITA
;
A
#
# COMPACT_ATOMS: atom_id res chain seq x y z
N MET A 1 13.27 -23.42 8.14
CA MET A 1 13.80 -22.07 7.86
C MET A 1 12.77 -21.36 7.02
N ALA A 2 12.39 -20.13 7.37
CA ALA A 2 11.39 -19.39 6.61
C ALA A 2 11.88 -19.16 5.17
N THR A 3 11.00 -19.31 4.19
CA THR A 3 11.30 -19.02 2.79
C THR A 3 10.86 -17.58 2.47
N TYR A 4 11.78 -16.81 1.87
CA TYR A 4 11.53 -15.43 1.47
C TYR A 4 11.44 -15.34 -0.06
N THR A 5 10.29 -14.88 -0.56
CA THR A 5 10.07 -14.64 -1.98
C THR A 5 9.70 -13.18 -2.20
N LYS A 6 10.45 -12.48 -3.05
CA LYS A 6 10.09 -11.11 -3.43
C LYS A 6 9.05 -11.14 -4.53
N VAL A 7 7.90 -10.50 -4.30
CA VAL A 7 6.78 -10.43 -5.24
C VAL A 7 6.31 -8.99 -5.44
N LYS A 8 5.60 -8.74 -6.54
CA LYS A 8 4.95 -7.44 -6.79
C LYS A 8 3.79 -7.22 -5.82
N LEU A 9 3.41 -5.96 -5.63
CA LEU A 9 2.12 -5.62 -5.03
C LEU A 9 0.99 -6.29 -5.83
N SER A 10 0.05 -6.94 -5.15
CA SER A 10 -0.98 -7.70 -5.86
C SER A 10 -1.94 -6.81 -6.67
N GLY A 11 -2.15 -5.56 -6.27
CA GLY A 11 -2.93 -4.57 -7.04
C GLY A 11 -2.19 -3.99 -8.26
N SER A 12 -0.89 -4.30 -8.43
CA SER A 12 -0.08 -3.82 -9.55
C SER A 12 -0.22 -4.72 -10.78
N THR A 13 -0.28 -4.11 -11.96
CA THR A 13 -0.09 -4.81 -13.25
C THR A 13 1.40 -4.96 -13.52
N ASP A 14 1.92 -6.18 -13.41
CA ASP A 14 3.31 -6.55 -13.75
C ASP A 14 4.39 -5.67 -13.09
N GLY A 15 4.14 -5.19 -11.86
CA GLY A 15 5.10 -4.37 -11.10
C GLY A 15 5.04 -2.87 -11.42
N ARG A 16 4.12 -2.44 -12.30
CA ARG A 16 3.88 -1.02 -12.60
C ARG A 16 3.22 -0.28 -11.43
N ALA A 17 3.33 1.04 -11.45
CA ALA A 17 2.71 1.90 -10.44
C ALA A 17 1.19 1.73 -10.37
N ILE A 18 0.64 1.79 -9.16
CA ILE A 18 -0.81 1.78 -8.91
C ILE A 18 -1.26 3.23 -8.75
N LYS A 19 -2.13 3.72 -9.64
CA LYS A 19 -2.68 5.08 -9.53
C LYS A 19 -3.76 5.13 -8.45
N VAL A 20 -3.63 6.05 -7.50
CA VAL A 20 -4.64 6.28 -6.45
C VAL A 20 -5.78 7.11 -7.04
N ALA A 21 -6.91 6.47 -7.31
CA ALA A 21 -8.10 7.12 -7.87
C ALA A 21 -9.12 7.51 -6.79
N ALA A 22 -9.16 6.77 -5.68
CA ALA A 22 -10.10 7.01 -4.60
C ALA A 22 -9.73 8.28 -3.80
N THR A 23 -10.77 9.02 -3.38
CA THR A 23 -10.63 10.24 -2.57
C THR A 23 -11.22 10.11 -1.16
N ALA A 24 -11.75 8.94 -0.82
CA ALA A 24 -12.31 8.61 0.48
C ALA A 24 -12.21 7.10 0.71
N THR A 25 -12.51 6.68 1.95
CA THR A 25 -12.66 5.28 2.35
C THR A 25 -13.87 4.62 1.66
N ALA A 26 -13.79 3.37 1.19
CA ALA A 26 -12.58 2.53 1.11
C ALA A 26 -11.70 2.94 -0.09
N GLY A 27 -10.38 2.88 0.11
CA GLY A 27 -9.41 3.33 -0.89
C GLY A 27 -9.26 2.41 -2.11
N THR A 28 -8.41 2.84 -3.04
CA THR A 28 -7.89 2.03 -4.14
C THR A 28 -7.06 0.86 -3.58
N THR A 29 -7.35 -0.37 -4.00
CA THR A 29 -6.58 -1.55 -3.58
C THR A 29 -5.12 -1.45 -4.01
N ILE A 30 -4.21 -1.53 -3.04
CA ILE A 30 -2.75 -1.55 -3.27
C ILE A 30 -2.24 -2.99 -3.20
N HIS A 31 -2.64 -3.71 -2.16
CA HIS A 31 -2.28 -5.11 -1.98
C HIS A 31 -3.36 -5.86 -1.20
N THR A 32 -3.55 -7.12 -1.55
CA THR A 32 -4.37 -8.10 -0.83
C THR A 32 -3.38 -9.12 -0.29
N GLY A 33 -3.32 -9.25 1.03
CA GLY A 33 -2.41 -10.17 1.69
C GLY A 33 -2.77 -11.63 1.43
N SER A 34 -1.93 -12.54 1.92
CA SER A 34 -2.16 -13.98 1.75
C SER A 34 -3.46 -14.48 2.42
N ALA A 35 -4.08 -15.49 1.82
CA ALA A 35 -5.15 -16.26 2.45
C ALA A 35 -4.64 -17.32 3.45
N THR A 36 -3.32 -17.55 3.48
CA THR A 36 -2.68 -18.59 4.29
C THR A 36 -2.11 -17.99 5.57
N ALA A 37 -2.58 -18.46 6.73
CA ALA A 37 -2.23 -17.89 8.03
C ALA A 37 -0.76 -18.05 8.45
N THR A 38 0.01 -18.91 7.78
CA THR A 38 1.46 -19.10 7.98
C THR A 38 2.31 -18.30 6.99
N THR A 39 1.67 -17.55 6.10
CA THR A 39 2.33 -16.61 5.19
C THR A 39 2.20 -15.19 5.74
N TYR A 40 3.29 -14.45 5.67
CA TYR A 40 3.37 -13.05 6.08
C TYR A 40 3.87 -12.24 4.90
N ASP A 41 3.31 -11.06 4.70
CA ASP A 41 3.69 -10.16 3.63
C ASP A 41 4.35 -8.93 4.27
N GLU A 42 5.67 -8.80 4.12
CA GLU A 42 6.40 -7.57 4.48
C GLU A 42 6.34 -6.61 3.29
N ILE A 43 5.64 -5.49 3.45
CA ILE A 43 5.27 -4.60 2.36
C ILE A 43 6.07 -3.31 2.43
N TRP A 44 6.70 -2.97 1.31
CA TRP A 44 7.38 -1.70 1.10
C TRP A 44 6.58 -0.85 0.11
N LEU A 45 6.11 0.31 0.56
CA LEU A 45 5.38 1.25 -0.30
C LEU A 45 6.12 2.58 -0.43
N TYR A 46 6.14 3.08 -1.65
CA TYR A 46 6.63 4.40 -2.03
C TYR A 46 5.52 5.14 -2.77
N ALA A 47 5.38 6.45 -2.53
CA ALA A 47 4.43 7.30 -3.21
C ALA A 47 5.14 8.37 -4.04
N MET A 48 4.59 8.67 -5.21
CA MET A 48 4.98 9.84 -6.02
C MET A 48 3.74 10.70 -6.25
N ASN A 49 3.86 12.00 -5.99
CA ASN A 49 2.84 12.99 -6.32
C ASN A 49 3.25 13.74 -7.58
N THR A 50 2.45 13.61 -8.64
CA THR A 50 2.70 14.22 -9.95
C THR A 50 1.99 15.57 -10.13
N SER A 51 1.36 16.10 -9.09
CA SER A 51 0.75 17.42 -9.12
C SER A 51 1.74 18.50 -8.67
N ALA A 52 1.39 19.76 -8.97
CA ALA A 52 2.12 20.94 -8.53
C ALA A 52 1.81 21.35 -7.07
N SER A 53 0.95 20.61 -6.36
CA SER A 53 0.53 20.92 -4.99
C SER A 53 0.79 19.74 -4.06
N SER A 54 0.96 20.01 -2.76
CA SER A 54 1.04 18.95 -1.74
C SER A 54 -0.31 18.20 -1.63
N VAL A 55 -0.26 16.87 -1.59
CA VAL A 55 -1.47 16.02 -1.53
C VAL A 55 -1.43 15.14 -0.29
N LYS A 56 -2.49 15.19 0.54
CA LYS A 56 -2.67 14.24 1.64
C LYS A 56 -2.98 12.85 1.06
N LEU A 57 -2.19 11.87 1.48
CA LEU A 57 -2.35 10.46 1.18
C LEU A 57 -2.67 9.73 2.49
N THR A 58 -3.64 8.84 2.44
CA THR A 58 -3.98 7.94 3.55
C THR A 58 -3.91 6.51 3.07
N ILE A 59 -3.14 5.68 3.78
CA ILE A 59 -3.10 4.23 3.60
C ILE A 59 -4.04 3.60 4.62
N GLU A 60 -4.88 2.69 4.17
CA GLU A 60 -5.73 1.86 5.02
C GLU A 60 -5.08 0.48 5.13
N TRP A 61 -4.74 0.08 6.35
CA TRP A 61 -3.91 -1.10 6.62
C TRP A 61 -4.74 -2.27 7.17
N GLY A 62 -5.26 -3.11 6.29
CA GLY A 62 -6.01 -4.31 6.66
C GLY A 62 -7.45 -4.07 7.11
N GLY A 63 -7.77 -2.89 7.63
CA GLY A 63 -9.12 -2.38 7.91
C GLY A 63 -9.34 -0.99 7.32
N THR A 64 -10.33 -0.24 7.83
CA THR A 64 -10.67 1.12 7.39
C THR A 64 -11.08 2.05 8.55
N SER A 65 -10.88 1.63 9.79
CA SER A 65 -11.33 2.33 11.00
C SER A 65 -10.29 3.36 11.43
N SER A 66 -10.69 4.62 11.62
CA SER A 66 -9.81 5.66 12.15
C SER A 66 -9.85 5.68 13.68
N PRO A 67 -8.71 5.83 14.38
CA PRO A 67 -7.33 5.93 13.87
C PRO A 67 -6.63 4.57 13.68
N ASP A 68 -7.29 3.46 14.02
CA ASP A 68 -6.67 2.14 14.19
C ASP A 68 -5.99 1.60 12.91
N ASP A 69 -6.59 1.85 11.75
CA ASP A 69 -6.19 1.28 10.46
C ASP A 69 -5.55 2.31 9.51
N LEU A 70 -5.47 3.59 9.88
CA LEU A 70 -5.10 4.68 8.97
C LEU A 70 -3.65 5.16 9.20
N ILE A 71 -2.86 5.19 8.13
CA ILE A 71 -1.53 5.82 8.09
C ILE A 71 -1.61 7.04 7.17
N GLU A 72 -1.41 8.23 7.72
CA GLU A 72 -1.62 9.49 7.01
C GLU A 72 -0.31 10.27 6.82
N LEU A 73 -0.09 10.79 5.61
CA LEU A 73 1.07 11.61 5.25
C LEU A 73 0.69 12.62 4.15
N THR A 74 1.34 13.79 4.16
CA THR A 74 1.31 14.71 3.02
C THR A 74 2.49 14.44 2.09
N VAL A 75 2.21 14.05 0.85
CA VAL A 75 3.23 13.87 -0.19
C VAL A 75 3.46 15.20 -0.91
N LEU A 76 4.67 15.73 -0.81
CA LEU A 76 5.07 16.98 -1.47
C LEU A 76 5.01 16.84 -3.01
N PRO A 77 4.74 17.94 -3.74
CA PRO A 77 4.70 17.92 -5.20
C PRO A 77 6.06 17.51 -5.77
N GLU A 78 6.04 16.63 -6.78
CA GLU A 78 7.21 16.26 -7.58
C GLU A 78 8.44 15.79 -6.78
N ALA A 79 8.24 15.28 -5.56
CA ALA A 79 9.31 14.87 -4.65
C ALA A 79 10.02 13.54 -5.03
N GLY A 80 9.71 12.98 -6.20
CA GLY A 80 10.12 11.62 -6.57
C GLY A 80 9.41 10.55 -5.74
N LEU A 81 10.09 9.41 -5.53
CA LEU A 81 9.57 8.30 -4.72
C LEU A 81 9.83 8.54 -3.23
N VAL A 82 8.78 8.87 -2.49
CA VAL A 82 8.81 9.03 -1.04
C VAL A 82 8.40 7.72 -0.37
N THR A 83 9.21 7.18 0.54
CA THR A 83 8.84 5.99 1.32
C THR A 83 7.66 6.30 2.24
N VAL A 84 6.56 5.55 2.13
CA VAL A 84 5.36 5.74 2.97
C VAL A 84 5.08 4.58 3.91
N VAL A 85 5.48 3.36 3.54
CA VAL A 85 5.41 2.17 4.41
C VAL A 85 6.79 1.48 4.38
N PRO A 86 7.60 1.64 5.45
CA PRO A 86 8.95 1.08 5.51
C PRO A 86 8.95 -0.38 6.01
N GLY A 87 8.44 -1.32 5.22
CA GLY A 87 8.53 -2.75 5.54
C GLY A 87 7.60 -3.21 6.67
N LEU A 88 6.35 -2.76 6.66
CA LEU A 88 5.35 -3.21 7.64
C LEU A 88 4.82 -4.59 7.24
N VAL A 89 4.47 -5.41 8.23
CA VAL A 89 4.03 -6.79 8.01
C VAL A 89 2.52 -6.89 8.13
N ILE A 90 1.90 -7.62 7.20
CA ILE A 90 0.53 -8.12 7.33
C ILE A 90 0.55 -9.65 7.35
N LYS A 91 -0.15 -10.25 8.31
CA LYS A 91 -0.28 -11.71 8.42
C LYS A 91 -1.40 -12.19 7.51
N GLY A 92 -1.21 -13.32 6.84
CA GLY A 92 -2.27 -13.96 6.09
C GLY A 92 -3.44 -14.38 6.98
N ASN A 93 -4.64 -14.41 6.40
CA ASN A 93 -5.88 -14.68 7.12
C ASN A 93 -6.89 -15.36 6.17
N ALA A 94 -7.78 -16.19 6.71
CA ALA A 94 -8.82 -16.89 5.93
C ALA A 94 -9.66 -15.92 5.10
N THR A 95 -9.94 -14.74 5.65
CA THR A 95 -10.37 -13.56 4.87
C THR A 95 -9.16 -12.66 4.69
N PRO A 96 -8.55 -12.59 3.49
CA PRO A 96 -7.37 -11.77 3.25
C PRO A 96 -7.58 -10.33 3.68
N LEU A 97 -6.63 -9.81 4.46
CA LEU A 97 -6.58 -8.40 4.78
C LEU A 97 -6.10 -7.62 3.56
N VAL A 98 -6.63 -6.40 3.38
CA VAL A 98 -6.36 -5.59 2.18
C VAL A 98 -5.76 -4.26 2.59
N VAL A 99 -4.64 -3.92 1.98
CA VAL A 99 -4.02 -2.59 2.03
C VAL A 99 -4.60 -1.74 0.90
N ARG A 100 -5.14 -0.57 1.24
CA ARG A 100 -5.73 0.37 0.29
C ARG A 100 -5.13 1.76 0.46
N ALA A 101 -5.37 2.63 -0.49
CA ALA A 101 -4.99 4.03 -0.40
C ALA A 101 -6.04 4.96 -0.99
N PHE A 102 -6.26 6.11 -0.36
CA PHE A 102 -6.99 7.22 -0.96
C PHE A 102 -6.21 8.52 -0.76
N ALA A 103 -6.46 9.50 -1.63
CA ALA A 103 -5.76 10.78 -1.59
C ALA A 103 -6.74 11.94 -1.65
N ALA A 104 -6.38 13.09 -1.08
CA ALA A 104 -7.20 14.31 -1.13
C ALA A 104 -7.45 14.83 -2.56
N THR A 105 -6.69 14.34 -3.55
CA THR A 105 -6.89 14.62 -4.97
C THR A 105 -6.73 13.34 -5.77
N ALA A 106 -7.73 13.04 -6.60
CA ALA A 106 -7.73 11.83 -7.41
C ALA A 106 -6.66 11.89 -8.52
N ASN A 107 -6.13 10.74 -8.90
CA ASN A 107 -5.32 10.53 -10.11
C ASN A 107 -3.98 11.29 -10.18
N VAL A 108 -3.51 11.87 -9.07
CA VAL A 108 -2.22 12.58 -9.01
C VAL A 108 -1.16 11.90 -8.12
N VAL A 109 -1.55 10.87 -7.37
CA VAL A 109 -0.61 10.06 -6.57
C VAL A 109 -0.52 8.65 -7.16
N THR A 110 0.71 8.14 -7.29
CA THR A 110 0.98 6.74 -7.64
C THR A 110 1.72 6.03 -6.51
N ILE A 111 1.38 4.75 -6.29
CA ILE A 111 2.06 3.86 -5.35
C ILE A 111 2.94 2.87 -6.10
N HIS A 112 4.18 2.77 -5.67
CA HIS A 112 5.17 1.78 -6.11
C HIS A 112 5.55 0.92 -4.91
N GLY A 113 6.07 -0.28 -5.16
CA GLY A 113 6.49 -1.13 -4.06
C GLY A 113 6.69 -2.58 -4.43
N PHE A 114 6.97 -3.36 -3.40
CA PHE A 114 7.13 -4.80 -3.46
C PHE A 114 6.76 -5.41 -2.12
N VAL A 115 6.63 -6.73 -2.12
CA VAL A 115 6.39 -7.53 -0.93
C VAL A 115 7.52 -8.55 -0.80
N ASN A 116 8.12 -8.66 0.38
CA ASN A 116 8.88 -9.85 0.74
C ASN A 116 7.89 -10.79 1.42
N GLN A 117 7.43 -11.80 0.68
CA GLN A 117 6.55 -12.82 1.22
C GLN A 117 7.37 -13.83 2.00
N ILE A 118 6.95 -14.09 3.23
CA ILE A 118 7.62 -14.92 4.21
C ILE A 118 6.70 -16.10 4.51
N THR A 119 7.13 -17.31 4.17
CA THR A 119 6.41 -18.54 4.53
C THR A 119 7.18 -19.25 5.63
N ALA A 120 6.53 -19.40 6.79
CA ALA A 120 7.08 -20.08 7.95
C ALA A 120 7.10 -21.61 7.80
#